data_AF-A0A227JGT6-F1
#
_entry.id   AF-A0A227JGT6-F1
#
_cell.length_a   1.000
_cell.length_b   1.000
_cell.length_c   1.000
_cell.angle_alpha   90.00
_cell.angle_beta   90.00
_cell.angle_gamma   90.00
#
_symmetry.space_group_name_H-M   'P 1'
#
loop_
_entity.id
_entity.type
_entity.pdbx_description
1 polymer ?
#
loop_
_entity_poly.entity_id
_entity_poly.type
_entity_poly.pdbx_seq_one_letter_code
_entity_poly.pdbx_strand_id
1 'polypeptide(L)'
;MHLELHIKSGSRSGEVIRLNEVGFQLEPSSWVKENEVIELLLSVPAKFQSAILNLYDHQVPATYVDFGEDHTNFIWKPQRLKNRSIDCLFINYFGLAELAVELEDEEGSKVIKNFAPLEIFASKLNAKNVEDMLSYLATLGDEQLHSLFQTTKHGAGFKEGSTSPNGSLERLEHTIDKLSFLFQSLFSKPITKLLPEHRVLQASGEEDLDDSALGWLLDNLSVVEEVDDIDRAHFEFNDRMYKA
;
A
#
# COMPACT_ATOMS: atom_id res chain seq x y z
N MET A 1 -13.33 -4.79 21.27
CA MET A 1 -13.09 -3.44 21.82
C MET A 1 -13.90 -2.46 21.01
N HIS A 2 -14.26 -1.29 21.57
CA HIS A 2 -14.99 -0.27 20.84
C HIS A 2 -14.40 1.12 21.12
N LEU A 3 -14.42 1.97 20.10
CA LEU A 3 -13.99 3.36 20.16
C LEU A 3 -15.24 4.24 20.23
N GLU A 4 -15.35 5.07 21.27
CA GLU A 4 -16.47 5.97 21.45
C GLU A 4 -16.11 7.38 20.96
N LEU A 5 -16.94 7.94 20.09
CA LEU A 5 -16.87 9.30 19.58
C LEU A 5 -17.96 10.13 20.26
N HIS A 6 -17.56 11.06 21.12
CA HIS A 6 -18.46 11.95 21.84
C HIS A 6 -18.51 13.31 21.14
N ILE A 7 -19.64 13.64 20.52
CA ILE A 7 -19.82 14.93 19.84
C ILE A 7 -20.01 16.02 20.90
N LYS A 8 -19.15 17.03 20.91
CA LYS A 8 -19.17 18.14 21.89
C LYS A 8 -19.74 19.44 21.33
N SER A 9 -19.84 19.62 20.02
CA SER A 9 -20.35 20.85 19.40
C SER A 9 -21.48 20.60 18.38
N GLY A 10 -22.18 21.67 18.00
CA GLY A 10 -23.22 21.62 16.97
C GLY A 10 -24.59 21.16 17.49
N SER A 11 -25.50 20.87 16.54
CA SER A 11 -26.88 20.45 16.83
C SER A 11 -26.99 19.05 17.43
N ARG A 12 -25.92 18.25 17.31
CA ARG A 12 -25.80 16.87 17.80
C ARG A 12 -24.91 16.76 19.05
N SER A 13 -24.65 17.88 19.72
CA SER A 13 -23.84 17.88 20.94
C SER A 13 -24.44 16.95 21.99
N GLY A 14 -23.62 16.06 22.56
CA GLY A 14 -24.00 15.02 23.51
C GLY A 14 -24.26 13.65 22.88
N GLU A 15 -24.27 13.54 21.55
CA GLU A 15 -24.40 12.25 20.88
C GLU A 15 -23.11 11.43 20.97
N VAL A 16 -23.26 10.11 21.17
CA VAL A 16 -22.15 9.16 21.27
C VAL A 16 -22.26 8.14 20.15
N ILE A 17 -21.24 8.11 19.30
CA ILE A 17 -21.11 7.14 18.21
C ILE A 17 -20.13 6.07 18.65
N ARG A 18 -20.48 4.79 18.47
CA ARG A 18 -19.62 3.65 18.83
C ARG A 18 -19.11 2.98 17.58
N LEU A 19 -17.79 2.95 17.42
CA LEU A 19 -17.12 2.23 16.35
C LEU A 19 -16.57 0.92 16.88
N ASN A 20 -17.04 -0.19 16.32
CA ASN A 20 -16.56 -1.52 16.64
C ASN A 20 -15.25 -1.82 15.90
N GLU A 21 -14.46 -2.75 16.43
CA GLU A 21 -13.28 -3.29 15.74
C GLU A 21 -13.69 -3.98 14.42
N VAL A 22 -12.90 -3.81 13.36
CA VAL A 22 -13.16 -4.41 12.05
C VAL A 22 -13.28 -5.93 12.18
N GLY A 23 -14.45 -6.48 11.80
CA GLY A 23 -14.76 -7.91 11.91
C GLY A 23 -16.00 -8.23 12.77
N PHE A 24 -16.50 -7.27 13.52
CA PHE A 24 -17.83 -7.34 14.17
C PHE A 24 -18.91 -6.66 13.29
N GLN A 25 -20.15 -7.12 13.40
CA GLN A 25 -21.31 -6.81 12.53
C GLN A 25 -21.38 -5.35 12.04
N LEU A 26 -21.73 -5.18 10.74
CA LEU A 26 -21.98 -3.87 10.12
C LEU A 26 -23.18 -3.19 10.78
N GLU A 27 -22.91 -2.28 11.71
CA GLU A 27 -23.83 -1.22 12.11
C GLU A 27 -24.05 -0.25 10.91
N PRO A 28 -25.16 0.52 10.88
CA PRO A 28 -25.35 1.57 9.88
C PRO A 28 -24.14 2.51 9.82
N SER A 29 -23.84 3.05 8.62
CA SER A 29 -22.71 3.95 8.45
C SER A 29 -22.80 5.12 9.43
N SER A 30 -21.88 5.10 10.39
CA SER A 30 -21.78 6.14 11.39
C SER A 30 -21.18 7.38 10.73
N TRP A 31 -21.76 8.55 10.99
CA TRP A 31 -21.35 9.77 10.33
C TRP A 31 -21.14 10.94 11.28
N VAL A 32 -20.17 11.78 10.93
CA VAL A 32 -19.79 13.00 11.66
C VAL A 32 -19.54 14.13 10.66
N LYS A 33 -19.70 15.39 11.07
CA LYS A 33 -19.35 16.54 10.23
C LYS A 33 -17.90 16.97 10.46
N GLU A 34 -17.25 17.45 9.40
CA GLU A 34 -15.86 17.94 9.44
C GLU A 34 -15.61 19.04 10.51
N ASN A 35 -16.65 19.80 10.85
CA ASN A 35 -16.58 20.94 11.77
C ASN A 35 -17.16 20.63 13.17
N GLU A 36 -17.44 19.35 13.46
CA GLU A 36 -17.84 18.91 14.78
C GLU A 36 -16.60 18.69 15.66
N VAL A 37 -16.70 19.19 16.89
CA VAL A 37 -15.70 18.98 17.93
C VAL A 37 -16.01 17.63 18.56
N ILE A 38 -15.03 16.72 18.55
CA ILE A 38 -15.21 15.34 18.99
C ILE A 38 -14.19 15.04 20.08
N GLU A 39 -14.62 14.30 21.08
CA GLU A 39 -13.75 13.64 22.06
C GLU A 39 -13.79 12.13 21.79
N LEU A 40 -12.62 11.51 21.70
CA LEU A 40 -12.52 10.06 21.50
C LEU A 40 -12.18 9.39 22.83
N LEU A 41 -12.83 8.27 23.10
CA LEU A 41 -12.58 7.44 24.27
C LEU A 41 -12.42 5.98 23.84
N LEU A 42 -11.33 5.36 24.26
CA LEU A 42 -11.06 3.95 24.06
C LEU A 42 -10.79 3.28 25.41
N SER A 43 -11.59 2.28 25.74
CA SER A 43 -11.39 1.44 26.93
C SER A 43 -10.72 0.12 26.54
N VAL A 44 -9.59 -0.18 27.16
CA VAL A 44 -8.84 -1.43 26.96
C VAL A 44 -8.45 -2.08 28.29
N PRO A 45 -8.08 -3.37 28.30
CA PRO A 45 -7.53 -4.01 29.50
C PRO A 45 -6.31 -3.27 30.05
N ALA A 46 -6.11 -3.30 31.37
CA ALA A 46 -5.07 -2.54 32.09
C ALA A 46 -3.59 -2.84 31.74
N LYS A 47 -3.33 -3.66 30.71
CA LYS A 47 -1.99 -3.99 30.23
C LYS A 47 -1.36 -2.93 29.33
N PHE A 48 -2.15 -2.04 28.73
CA PHE A 48 -1.64 -1.06 27.79
C PHE A 48 -1.29 0.26 28.50
N GLN A 49 -0.12 0.82 28.21
CA GLN A 49 0.37 2.07 28.77
C GLN A 49 0.18 3.27 27.85
N SER A 50 0.29 3.06 26.53
CA SER A 50 0.22 4.13 25.55
C SER A 50 -0.75 3.78 24.42
N ALA A 51 -1.38 4.82 23.86
CA ALA A 51 -2.25 4.72 22.71
C ALA A 51 -2.04 5.90 21.76
N ILE A 52 -1.88 5.59 20.48
CA ILE A 52 -1.75 6.56 19.39
C ILE A 52 -2.88 6.31 18.40
N LEU A 53 -3.69 7.34 18.17
CA LEU A 53 -4.71 7.33 17.14
C LEU A 53 -4.06 7.65 15.80
N ASN A 54 -4.17 6.72 14.86
CA ASN A 54 -3.68 6.83 13.50
C ASN A 54 -4.86 7.15 12.57
N LEU A 55 -4.77 8.31 11.92
CA LEU A 55 -5.67 8.77 10.87
C LEU A 55 -4.82 9.03 9.62
N TYR A 56 -4.66 8.01 8.77
CA TYR A 56 -3.73 8.02 7.63
C TYR A 56 -2.31 8.43 8.07
N ASP A 57 -1.81 9.57 7.59
CA ASP A 57 -0.47 10.09 7.91
C ASP A 57 -0.42 10.84 9.25
N HIS A 58 -1.55 11.03 9.92
CA HIS A 58 -1.63 11.73 11.21
C HIS A 58 -1.57 10.74 12.38
N GLN A 59 -0.61 10.96 13.27
CA GLN A 59 -0.46 10.23 14.53
C GLN A 59 -0.79 11.17 15.68
N VAL A 60 -1.88 10.88 16.39
CA VAL A 60 -2.38 11.70 17.50
C VAL A 60 -2.23 10.91 18.81
N PRO A 61 -1.27 11.27 19.68
CA PRO A 61 -1.15 10.61 20.98
C PRO A 61 -2.36 10.93 21.87
N ALA A 62 -2.70 10.01 22.76
CA ALA A 62 -3.75 10.24 23.75
C ALA A 62 -3.47 11.51 24.58
N THR A 63 -4.50 12.33 24.78
CA THR A 63 -4.36 13.58 25.56
C THR A 63 -4.34 13.30 27.05
N TYR A 64 -5.11 12.30 27.47
CA TYR A 64 -5.23 11.89 28.85
C TYR A 64 -5.39 10.37 28.91
N VAL A 65 -4.80 9.77 29.93
CA VAL A 65 -4.87 8.34 30.21
C VAL A 65 -5.37 8.17 31.63
N ASP A 66 -6.42 7.39 31.79
CA ASP A 66 -6.99 7.03 33.08
C ASP A 66 -6.72 5.55 33.35
N PHE A 67 -5.85 5.27 34.32
CA PHE A 67 -5.46 3.93 34.70
C PHE A 67 -6.39 3.43 35.81
N GLY A 68 -7.36 2.59 35.45
CA GLY A 68 -8.20 1.87 36.42
C GLY A 68 -7.58 0.53 36.82
N GLU A 69 -8.18 -0.13 37.82
CA GLU A 69 -7.71 -1.44 38.31
C GLU A 69 -7.84 -2.56 37.25
N ASP A 70 -8.94 -2.57 36.47
CA ASP A 70 -9.21 -3.59 35.45
C ASP A 70 -9.04 -3.09 34.00
N HIS A 71 -9.22 -1.77 33.78
CA HIS A 71 -9.25 -1.15 32.46
C HIS A 71 -8.48 0.17 32.43
N THR A 72 -7.75 0.39 31.34
CA THR A 72 -7.14 1.69 31.00
C THR A 72 -8.03 2.40 29.98
N ASN A 73 -8.40 3.65 30.26
CA ASN A 73 -9.13 4.50 29.32
C ASN A 73 -8.20 5.52 28.69
N PHE A 74 -8.07 5.47 27.37
CA PHE A 74 -7.36 6.45 26.57
C PHE A 74 -8.34 7.48 26.03
N ILE A 75 -8.08 8.76 26.29
CA ILE A 75 -8.97 9.87 25.95
C ILE A 75 -8.22 10.88 25.08
N TRP A 76 -8.75 11.16 23.89
CA TRP A 76 -8.30 12.27 23.04
C TRP A 76 -9.28 13.43 23.17
N LYS A 77 -8.82 14.50 23.82
CA LYS A 77 -9.63 15.70 24.04
C LYS A 77 -9.29 16.75 22.99
N PRO A 78 -10.28 17.46 22.45
CA PRO A 78 -10.04 18.53 21.51
C PRO A 78 -9.28 19.67 22.21
N GLN A 79 -8.18 20.12 21.60
CA GLN A 79 -7.36 21.18 22.16
C GLN A 79 -7.94 22.56 21.85
N ARG A 80 -7.73 23.53 22.75
CA ARG A 80 -8.09 24.92 22.49
C ARG A 80 -6.99 25.58 21.67
N LEU A 81 -7.35 26.09 20.50
CA LEU A 81 -6.47 26.89 19.67
C LEU A 81 -6.27 28.28 20.29
N LYS A 82 -5.16 28.94 19.96
CA LYS A 82 -4.80 30.29 20.47
C LYS A 82 -5.89 31.34 20.24
N ASN A 83 -6.75 31.14 19.24
CA ASN A 83 -7.84 32.05 18.86
C ASN A 83 -9.18 31.74 19.57
N ARG A 84 -9.19 31.02 20.69
CA ARG A 84 -10.39 30.58 21.45
C ARG A 84 -11.33 29.63 20.69
N SER A 85 -11.01 29.26 19.45
CA SER A 85 -11.68 28.14 18.78
C SER A 85 -11.22 26.81 19.38
N ILE A 86 -12.11 25.83 19.38
CA ILE A 86 -11.78 24.46 19.76
C ILE A 86 -11.39 23.72 18.48
N ASP A 87 -10.33 22.93 18.55
CA ASP A 87 -9.84 22.14 17.42
C ASP A 87 -10.85 21.07 17.02
N CYS A 88 -10.98 20.83 15.72
CA CYS A 88 -11.86 19.83 15.13
C CYS A 88 -10.99 18.81 14.40
N LEU A 89 -11.04 17.55 14.85
CA LEU A 89 -10.15 16.49 14.34
C LEU A 89 -10.22 16.33 12.82
N PHE A 90 -11.41 16.51 12.24
CA PHE A 90 -11.67 16.30 10.83
C PHE A 90 -11.84 17.61 10.03
N ILE A 91 -11.31 18.73 10.52
CA ILE A 91 -11.41 20.00 9.79
C ILE A 91 -10.75 19.88 8.42
N ASN A 92 -11.46 20.29 7.38
CA ASN A 92 -11.05 20.13 5.97
C ASN A 92 -10.86 18.68 5.50
N TYR A 93 -11.40 17.70 6.22
CA TYR A 93 -11.40 16.30 5.84
C TYR A 93 -12.86 15.84 5.64
N PHE A 94 -13.15 15.20 4.51
CA PHE A 94 -14.46 14.60 4.22
C PHE A 94 -14.33 13.35 3.36
N GLY A 95 -15.27 12.42 3.49
CA GLY A 95 -15.22 11.10 2.87
C GLY A 95 -15.26 9.97 3.90
N LEU A 96 -14.81 8.78 3.52
CA LEU A 96 -14.70 7.64 4.42
C LEU A 96 -13.36 7.71 5.17
N ALA A 97 -13.42 7.84 6.50
CA ALA A 97 -12.25 7.81 7.37
C ALA A 97 -12.06 6.43 7.99
N GLU A 98 -10.85 5.91 7.86
CA GLU A 98 -10.41 4.70 8.56
C GLU A 98 -9.61 5.09 9.80
N LEU A 99 -10.08 4.62 10.96
CA LEU A 99 -9.45 4.90 12.24
C LEU A 99 -8.72 3.65 12.73
N ALA A 100 -7.43 3.81 13.04
CA ALA A 100 -6.64 2.78 13.68
C ALA A 100 -6.07 3.31 15.00
N VAL A 101 -5.92 2.45 15.99
CA VAL A 101 -5.23 2.78 17.24
C VAL A 101 -4.07 1.83 17.43
N GLU A 102 -2.87 2.38 17.56
CA GLU A 102 -1.67 1.67 17.98
C GLU A 102 -1.60 1.69 19.51
N LEU A 103 -1.60 0.52 20.12
CA LEU A 103 -1.51 0.32 21.56
C LEU A 103 -0.14 -0.27 21.91
N GLU A 104 0.46 0.21 22.99
CA GLU A 104 1.76 -0.26 23.48
C GLU A 104 1.64 -0.79 24.92
N ASP A 105 2.18 -1.99 25.13
CA ASP A 105 2.29 -2.65 26.45
C ASP A 105 3.57 -2.21 27.19
N GLU A 106 3.69 -2.51 28.48
CA GLU A 106 4.88 -2.20 29.31
C GLU A 106 6.17 -2.83 28.74
N GLU A 107 6.04 -4.00 28.10
CA GLU A 107 7.15 -4.72 27.47
C GLU A 107 7.56 -4.14 26.10
N GLY A 108 6.92 -3.05 25.65
CA GLY A 108 7.17 -2.43 24.34
C GLY A 108 6.53 -3.17 23.16
N SER A 109 5.65 -4.14 23.44
CA SER A 109 4.88 -4.83 22.41
C SER A 109 3.80 -3.91 21.85
N LYS A 110 3.79 -3.74 20.52
CA LYS A 110 2.86 -2.87 19.80
C LYS A 110 1.76 -3.68 19.12
N VAL A 111 0.52 -3.26 19.32
CA VAL A 111 -0.67 -3.89 18.71
C VAL A 111 -1.48 -2.81 18.00
N ILE A 112 -1.74 -3.01 16.71
CA ILE A 112 -2.58 -2.11 15.92
C ILE A 112 -3.99 -2.67 15.86
N LYS A 113 -4.98 -1.83 16.17
CA LYS A 113 -6.41 -2.15 16.16
C LYS A 113 -7.14 -1.23 15.20
N ASN A 114 -7.81 -1.82 14.21
CA ASN A 114 -8.58 -1.10 13.20
C ASN A 114 -10.06 -1.06 13.60
N PHE A 115 -10.70 0.08 13.41
CA PHE A 115 -12.12 0.29 13.71
C PHE A 115 -12.94 0.44 12.42
N ALA A 116 -14.25 0.24 12.55
CA ALA A 116 -15.20 0.40 11.46
C ALA A 116 -15.06 1.80 10.81
N PRO A 117 -15.20 1.88 9.47
CA PRO A 117 -15.06 3.15 8.76
C PRO A 117 -16.14 4.14 9.18
N LEU A 118 -15.75 5.41 9.26
CA LEU A 118 -16.62 6.53 9.64
C LEU A 118 -16.84 7.45 8.44
N GLU A 119 -18.10 7.76 8.12
CA GLU A 119 -18.42 8.75 7.08
C GLU A 119 -18.26 10.18 7.62
N ILE A 120 -17.58 11.03 6.86
CA ILE A 120 -17.33 12.41 7.26
C ILE A 120 -17.93 13.35 6.22
N PHE A 121 -18.90 14.14 6.67
CA PHE A 121 -19.62 15.07 5.81
C PHE A 121 -18.98 16.47 5.82
N ALA A 122 -18.70 16.95 4.61
CA ALA A 122 -18.25 18.31 4.39
C ALA A 122 -19.37 19.33 4.64
N SER A 123 -18.98 20.53 5.05
CA SER A 123 -19.85 21.68 4.94
C SER A 123 -20.07 22.05 3.48
N LYS A 124 -21.23 22.66 3.16
CA LYS A 124 -21.53 23.14 1.79
C LYS A 124 -20.44 24.07 1.24
N LEU A 125 -19.85 24.90 2.11
CA LEU A 125 -18.79 25.82 1.74
C LEU A 125 -17.50 25.05 1.41
N ASN A 126 -17.10 24.08 2.22
CA ASN A 126 -15.88 23.33 1.95
C ASN A 126 -16.00 22.44 0.71
N ALA A 127 -17.15 21.78 0.52
CA ALA A 127 -17.43 21.02 -0.70
C ALA A 127 -17.30 21.87 -1.96
N LYS A 128 -17.86 23.10 -1.93
CA LYS A 128 -17.75 24.05 -3.03
C LYS A 128 -16.30 24.50 -3.27
N ASN A 129 -15.56 24.80 -2.20
CA ASN A 129 -14.16 25.21 -2.34
C ASN A 129 -13.30 24.13 -2.99
N VAL A 130 -13.54 22.85 -2.66
CA VAL A 130 -12.83 21.74 -3.30
C VAL A 130 -13.25 21.57 -4.76
N GLU A 131 -14.53 21.72 -5.07
CA GLU A 131 -15.02 21.72 -6.46
C GLU A 131 -14.38 22.86 -7.29
N ASP A 132 -14.32 24.07 -6.74
CA ASP A 132 -13.68 25.23 -7.35
C ASP A 132 -12.16 25.00 -7.54
N MET A 133 -11.51 24.33 -6.58
CA MET A 133 -10.09 23.95 -6.70
C MET A 133 -9.87 22.90 -7.79
N LEU A 134 -10.67 21.83 -7.80
CA LEU A 134 -10.53 20.74 -8.78
C LEU A 134 -10.81 21.22 -10.20
N SER A 135 -11.83 22.07 -10.36
CA SER A 135 -12.13 22.70 -11.65
C SER A 135 -10.99 23.62 -12.10
N TYR A 136 -10.39 24.38 -11.19
CA TYR A 136 -9.19 25.18 -11.50
C TYR A 136 -8.00 24.30 -11.92
N LEU A 137 -7.69 23.24 -11.16
CA LEU A 137 -6.60 22.31 -11.48
C LEU A 137 -6.83 21.63 -12.84
N ALA A 138 -8.06 21.26 -13.16
CA ALA A 138 -8.40 20.66 -14.45
C ALA A 138 -8.18 21.61 -15.65
N THR A 139 -8.10 22.92 -15.43
CA THR A 139 -7.78 23.90 -16.48
C THR A 139 -6.29 24.15 -16.66
N LEU A 140 -5.44 23.62 -15.76
CA LEU A 140 -4.00 23.82 -15.80
C LEU A 140 -3.29 22.68 -16.55
N GLY A 141 -2.22 23.00 -17.26
CA GLY A 141 -1.34 22.00 -17.87
C GLY A 141 -0.40 21.35 -16.84
N ASP A 142 0.14 20.18 -17.17
CA ASP A 142 0.97 19.34 -16.28
C ASP A 142 2.11 20.09 -15.59
N GLU A 143 2.82 20.97 -16.30
CA GLU A 143 3.92 21.77 -15.74
C GLU A 143 3.47 22.72 -14.61
N GLN A 144 2.26 23.28 -14.72
CA GLN A 144 1.71 24.22 -13.74
C GLN A 144 1.18 23.48 -12.51
N LEU A 145 0.62 22.27 -12.70
CA LEU A 145 0.21 21.40 -11.61
C LEU A 145 1.39 21.03 -10.71
N HIS A 146 2.53 20.65 -11.29
CA HIS A 146 3.73 20.29 -10.52
C HIS A 146 4.25 21.43 -9.64
N SER A 147 4.14 22.69 -10.09
CA SER A 147 4.54 23.87 -9.29
C SER A 147 3.60 24.14 -8.12
N LEU A 148 2.28 23.94 -8.30
CA LEU A 148 1.28 24.20 -7.26
C LEU A 148 1.34 23.17 -6.12
N PHE A 149 1.54 21.88 -6.42
CA PHE A 149 1.69 20.83 -5.40
C PHE A 149 2.95 21.00 -4.52
N GLN A 150 4.00 21.66 -5.03
CA GLN A 150 5.16 22.02 -4.22
C GLN A 150 4.84 23.15 -3.23
N THR A 151 3.95 24.06 -3.61
CA THR A 151 3.62 25.26 -2.83
C THR A 151 2.68 24.94 -1.65
N THR A 152 1.73 24.02 -1.83
CA THR A 152 0.81 23.58 -0.75
C THR A 152 1.48 22.71 0.31
N LYS A 153 2.62 22.07 0.01
CA LYS A 153 3.45 21.34 0.99
C LYS A 153 4.07 22.24 2.07
N HIS A 154 4.32 23.51 1.78
CA HIS A 154 4.95 24.43 2.75
C HIS A 154 4.04 24.84 3.91
N GLY A 155 2.71 24.71 3.79
CA GLY A 155 1.76 25.05 4.86
C GLY A 155 1.55 23.96 5.91
N ALA A 156 1.91 22.71 5.60
CA ALA A 156 1.61 21.55 6.42
C ALA A 156 2.83 21.11 7.26
N GLY A 157 3.41 22.02 8.05
CA GLY A 157 4.33 21.67 9.16
C GLY A 157 5.45 20.66 8.88
N PHE A 158 5.90 20.53 7.64
CA PHE A 158 6.89 19.54 7.23
C PHE A 158 8.24 19.85 7.89
N LYS A 159 8.77 18.91 8.68
CA LYS A 159 10.21 18.86 8.93
C LYS A 159 10.90 18.46 7.63
N GLU A 160 11.94 19.21 7.26
CA GLU A 160 12.83 18.89 6.15
C GLU A 160 13.30 17.43 6.25
N GLY A 161 13.02 16.62 5.21
CA GLY A 161 13.65 15.31 5.03
C GLY A 161 12.72 14.14 4.67
N SER A 162 11.40 14.22 4.85
CA SER A 162 10.50 13.14 4.45
C SER A 162 10.09 13.28 2.98
N THR A 163 10.69 12.48 2.11
CA THR A 163 10.13 12.22 0.78
C THR A 163 8.79 11.52 0.96
N SER A 164 7.71 12.08 0.39
CA SER A 164 6.37 11.48 0.50
C SER A 164 6.40 10.07 -0.10
N PRO A 165 5.81 9.05 0.54
CA PRO A 165 5.78 7.68 0.03
C PRO A 165 5.36 7.58 -1.44
N ASN A 166 4.36 8.37 -1.85
CA ASN A 166 3.91 8.45 -3.25
C ASN A 166 4.98 8.99 -4.21
N GLY A 167 5.80 9.94 -3.77
CA GLY A 167 6.90 10.46 -4.59
C GLY A 167 8.06 9.48 -4.69
N SER A 168 8.24 8.62 -3.69
CA SER A 168 9.19 7.50 -3.76
C SER A 168 8.70 6.41 -4.71
N LEU A 169 7.38 6.15 -4.74
CA LEU A 169 6.76 5.21 -5.68
C LEU A 169 6.83 5.71 -7.13
N GLU A 170 6.51 6.97 -7.37
CA GLU A 170 6.61 7.59 -8.71
C GLU A 170 8.06 7.61 -9.22
N ARG A 171 9.04 7.86 -8.34
CA ARG A 171 10.46 7.72 -8.68
C ARG A 171 10.85 6.27 -8.98
N LEU A 172 10.28 5.31 -8.27
CA LEU A 172 10.51 3.88 -8.51
C LEU A 172 9.98 3.48 -9.89
N GLU A 173 8.76 3.86 -10.21
CA GLU A 173 8.13 3.63 -11.51
C GLU A 173 8.97 4.21 -12.64
N HIS A 174 9.37 5.48 -12.52
CA HIS A 174 10.22 6.13 -13.52
C HIS A 174 11.61 5.48 -13.65
N THR A 175 12.13 4.88 -12.57
CA THR A 175 13.40 4.15 -12.60
C THR A 175 13.26 2.78 -13.28
N ILE A 176 12.14 2.09 -13.08
CA ILE A 176 11.81 0.83 -13.75
C ILE A 176 11.68 1.04 -15.26
N ASP A 177 11.01 2.10 -15.69
CA ASP A 177 10.90 2.43 -17.12
C ASP A 177 12.26 2.69 -17.77
N LYS A 178 13.13 3.43 -17.07
CA LYS A 178 14.51 3.68 -17.53
C LYS A 178 15.32 2.38 -17.62
N LEU A 179 15.17 1.47 -16.65
CA LEU A 179 15.82 0.17 -16.70
C LEU A 179 15.32 -0.66 -17.87
N SER A 180 14.02 -0.68 -18.12
CA SER A 180 13.42 -1.37 -19.27
C SER A 180 14.00 -0.86 -20.60
N PHE A 181 14.11 0.45 -20.76
CA PHE A 181 14.75 1.06 -21.93
C PHE A 181 16.24 0.69 -22.05
N LEU A 182 16.98 0.69 -20.95
CA LEU A 182 18.40 0.28 -20.95
C LEU A 182 18.57 -1.21 -21.30
N PHE A 183 17.68 -2.09 -20.83
CA PHE A 183 17.69 -3.51 -21.20
C PHE A 183 17.47 -3.70 -22.70
N GLN A 184 16.52 -2.98 -23.30
CA GLN A 184 16.33 -3.01 -24.76
C GLN A 184 17.62 -2.61 -25.50
N SER A 185 18.32 -1.58 -25.01
CA SER A 185 19.61 -1.17 -25.57
C SER A 185 20.68 -2.27 -25.43
N LEU A 186 20.73 -2.96 -24.28
CA LEU A 186 21.67 -4.05 -24.01
C LEU A 186 21.43 -5.27 -24.90
N PHE A 187 20.16 -5.67 -25.09
CA PHE A 187 19.80 -6.77 -25.99
C PHE A 187 20.11 -6.44 -27.45
N SER A 188 19.97 -5.18 -27.86
CA SER A 188 20.30 -4.77 -29.23
C SER A 188 21.81 -4.72 -29.52
N LYS A 189 22.65 -4.56 -28.49
CA LYS A 189 24.12 -4.51 -28.59
C LYS A 189 24.76 -5.28 -27.43
N PRO A 190 24.73 -6.62 -27.46
CA PRO A 190 25.30 -7.43 -26.39
C PRO A 190 26.81 -7.18 -26.27
N ILE A 191 27.30 -7.01 -25.04
CA ILE A 191 28.74 -6.77 -24.74
C ILE A 191 29.59 -7.97 -25.17
N THR A 192 29.00 -9.17 -25.18
CA THR A 192 29.61 -10.41 -25.65
C THR A 192 28.84 -10.93 -26.86
N LYS A 193 29.51 -10.97 -28.01
CA LYS A 193 28.97 -11.59 -29.23
C LYS A 193 29.19 -13.10 -29.13
N LEU A 194 28.11 -13.88 -28.97
CA LEU A 194 28.17 -15.33 -29.16
C LEU A 194 28.39 -15.59 -30.65
N LEU A 195 29.60 -15.99 -31.01
CA LEU A 195 29.93 -16.44 -32.36
C LEU A 195 29.60 -17.93 -32.43
N PRO A 196 28.65 -18.37 -33.29
CA PRO A 196 28.41 -19.78 -33.49
C PRO A 196 29.65 -20.41 -34.16
N GLU A 197 30.36 -21.26 -33.43
CA GLU A 197 31.34 -22.15 -34.02
C GLU A 197 30.61 -23.36 -34.61
N HIS A 198 30.44 -23.38 -35.93
CA HIS A 198 29.97 -24.57 -36.61
C HIS A 198 31.10 -25.60 -36.67
N ARG A 199 31.05 -26.59 -35.78
CA ARG A 199 31.92 -27.77 -35.85
C ARG A 199 31.16 -28.90 -36.54
N VAL A 200 31.64 -29.33 -37.69
CA VAL A 200 31.18 -30.57 -38.32
C VAL A 200 31.86 -31.72 -37.60
N LEU A 201 31.12 -32.43 -36.75
CA LEU A 201 31.57 -33.67 -36.13
C LEU A 201 31.34 -34.82 -37.12
N GLN A 202 32.36 -35.64 -37.36
CA GLN A 202 32.16 -36.92 -38.03
C GLN A 202 31.64 -37.91 -37.00
N ALA A 203 30.45 -38.47 -37.24
CA ALA A 203 29.84 -39.46 -36.36
C ALA A 203 30.78 -40.67 -36.19
N SER A 204 31.47 -40.75 -35.04
CA SER A 204 32.38 -41.86 -34.71
C SER A 204 31.75 -42.88 -33.76
N GLY A 205 30.49 -42.69 -33.37
CA GLY A 205 29.78 -43.56 -32.43
C GLY A 205 30.19 -43.42 -30.96
N GLU A 206 31.10 -42.50 -30.64
CA GLU A 206 31.53 -42.15 -29.28
C GLU A 206 31.19 -40.67 -28.98
N GLU A 207 29.95 -40.27 -29.28
CA GLU A 207 29.49 -38.93 -28.95
C GLU A 207 28.94 -38.93 -27.52
N ASP A 208 29.62 -38.25 -26.60
CA ASP A 208 29.10 -37.96 -25.26
C ASP A 208 27.87 -37.04 -25.44
N LEU A 209 26.68 -37.62 -25.24
CA LEU A 209 25.42 -36.88 -25.21
C LEU A 209 25.44 -35.95 -24.00
N ASP A 210 25.69 -34.66 -24.24
CA ASP A 210 25.70 -33.64 -23.21
C ASP A 210 24.27 -33.29 -22.77
N ASP A 211 24.08 -32.83 -21.53
CA ASP A 211 22.76 -32.52 -20.94
C ASP A 211 21.96 -31.50 -21.78
N SER A 212 22.66 -30.67 -22.56
CA SER A 212 22.05 -29.71 -23.49
C SER A 212 21.38 -30.40 -24.70
N ALA A 213 21.95 -31.50 -25.20
CA ALA A 213 21.37 -32.28 -26.29
C ALA A 213 20.12 -33.04 -25.82
N LEU A 214 20.16 -33.57 -24.58
CA LEU A 214 18.99 -34.16 -23.93
C LEU A 214 17.88 -33.13 -23.68
N GLY A 215 18.24 -31.93 -23.20
CA GLY A 215 17.29 -30.83 -23.00
C GLY A 215 16.58 -30.44 -24.30
N TRP A 216 17.33 -30.35 -25.41
CA TRP A 216 16.74 -30.07 -26.72
C TRP A 216 15.79 -31.17 -27.19
N LEU A 217 16.14 -32.45 -27.00
CA LEU A 217 15.28 -33.59 -27.34
C LEU A 217 13.98 -33.59 -26.52
N LEU A 218 14.06 -33.27 -25.22
CA LEU A 218 12.89 -33.16 -24.35
C LEU A 218 11.93 -32.05 -24.79
N ASP A 219 12.48 -30.91 -25.20
CA ASP A 219 11.69 -29.78 -25.70
C ASP A 219 11.10 -30.03 -27.10
N ASN A 220 11.71 -30.94 -27.88
CA ASN A 220 11.36 -31.19 -29.29
C ASN A 220 11.00 -32.66 -29.56
N LEU A 221 10.28 -33.31 -28.63
CA LEU A 221 9.81 -34.70 -28.77
C LEU A 221 8.96 -34.96 -30.02
N SER A 222 8.36 -33.91 -30.61
CA SER A 222 7.60 -34.01 -31.86
C SER A 222 8.44 -34.34 -33.09
N VAL A 223 9.78 -34.19 -33.01
CA VAL A 223 10.70 -34.51 -34.11
C VAL A 223 11.11 -35.99 -34.08
N VAL A 224 10.82 -36.68 -32.97
CA VAL A 224 11.16 -38.09 -32.79
C VAL A 224 10.14 -38.98 -33.50
N GLU A 225 10.61 -39.74 -34.48
CA GLU A 225 9.81 -40.70 -35.25
C GLU A 225 10.25 -42.14 -34.95
N GLU A 226 9.30 -43.06 -34.82
CA GLU A 226 9.56 -44.50 -34.68
C GLU A 226 10.01 -45.07 -36.05
N VAL A 227 11.10 -45.84 -36.08
CA VAL A 227 11.70 -46.37 -37.31
C VAL A 227 11.99 -47.86 -37.13
N ASP A 228 11.64 -48.69 -38.10
CA ASP A 228 11.81 -50.16 -38.03
C ASP A 228 13.22 -50.66 -38.47
N ASP A 229 14.11 -49.75 -38.84
CA ASP A 229 15.42 -50.03 -39.43
C ASP A 229 16.55 -49.68 -38.45
N ILE A 230 17.31 -50.69 -38.01
CA ILE A 230 18.41 -50.58 -37.05
C ILE A 230 19.48 -49.59 -37.54
N ASP A 231 19.74 -49.56 -38.84
CA ASP A 231 20.80 -48.69 -39.41
C ASP A 231 20.38 -47.21 -39.45
N ARG A 232 19.10 -46.91 -39.21
CA ARG A 232 18.52 -45.56 -39.22
C ARG A 232 18.09 -45.08 -37.84
N ALA A 233 18.16 -45.96 -36.84
CA ALA A 233 17.80 -45.65 -35.47
C ALA A 233 18.92 -44.84 -34.80
N HIS A 234 18.56 -43.72 -34.17
CA HIS A 234 19.49 -42.93 -33.35
C HIS A 234 19.51 -43.44 -31.90
N PHE A 235 18.40 -43.96 -31.37
CA PHE A 235 18.32 -44.56 -30.04
C PHE A 235 17.16 -45.57 -29.91
N GLU A 236 17.19 -46.40 -28.87
CA GLU A 236 16.18 -47.43 -28.59
C GLU A 236 15.47 -47.16 -27.25
N PHE A 237 14.15 -47.31 -27.21
CA PHE A 237 13.35 -47.19 -25.99
C PHE A 237 12.20 -48.20 -25.99
N ASN A 238 12.14 -49.08 -24.98
CA ASN A 238 11.11 -50.12 -24.83
C ASN A 238 10.94 -51.02 -26.08
N ASP A 239 12.04 -51.61 -26.56
CA ASP A 239 12.10 -52.47 -27.77
C ASP A 239 11.60 -51.80 -29.07
N ARG A 240 11.59 -50.46 -29.10
CA ARG A 240 11.25 -49.65 -30.27
C ARG A 240 12.39 -48.70 -30.60
N MET A 241 12.64 -48.54 -31.88
CA MET A 241 13.74 -47.76 -32.42
C MET A 241 13.23 -46.39 -32.87
N TYR A 242 14.00 -45.35 -32.58
CA TYR A 242 13.61 -43.97 -32.84
C TYR A 242 14.70 -43.19 -33.56
N LYS A 243 14.26 -42.25 -34.39
CA LYS A 243 15.09 -41.27 -35.08
C LYS A 243 14.64 -39.86 -34.68
N ALA A 244 15.61 -39.03 -34.30
CA ALA A 244 15.43 -37.61 -33.99
C ALA A 244 16.19 -36.72 -34.99
#